data_AF-A0A329CU44-F1
#
_entry.id   AF-A0A329CU44-F1
#
_cell.length_a   1.000
_cell.length_b   1.000
_cell.length_c   1.000
_cell.angle_alpha   90.00
_cell.angle_beta   90.00
_cell.angle_gamma   90.00
#
_symmetry.space_group_name_H-M   'P 1'
#
loop_
_entity.id
_entity.type
_entity.pdbx_description
1 polymer ?
#
loop_
_entity_poly.entity_id
_entity_poly.type
_entity_poly.pdbx_seq_one_letter_code
_entity_poly.pdbx_strand_id
1 'polypeptide(L)'
;MKKSLIGAALAAILSLAATAAFTQEAPPASMHEHDHGGGPQHGDGAPPHGPMGPRGAGFAVINDLEQLRRLYAMNGHEGEIVAVYHDVLSKTQDPMLRHYVYDSLAREQLKPANPDQAIATLRTSLSEDLAAASKAPAGPER
;
A
#
# COMPACT_ATOMS: atom_id res chain seq x y z
N MET A 1 6.60 -55.92 8.82
CA MET A 1 5.37 -55.47 9.52
C MET A 1 5.17 -53.98 9.26
N LYS A 2 4.06 -53.61 8.58
CA LYS A 2 3.26 -52.35 8.65
C LYS A 2 4.01 -51.03 9.01
N LYS A 3 3.87 -49.96 8.22
CA LYS A 3 2.61 -49.20 8.05
C LYS A 3 2.59 -48.41 6.72
N SER A 4 1.43 -48.42 6.08
CA SER A 4 1.05 -47.56 4.96
C SER A 4 0.11 -46.46 5.49
N LEU A 5 0.27 -45.22 5.06
CA LEU A 5 -0.66 -44.09 5.24
C LEU A 5 -0.46 -43.18 4.01
N ILE A 6 -1.25 -43.31 2.95
CA ILE A 6 -2.51 -42.57 2.65
C ILE A 6 -2.36 -41.05 2.81
N GLY A 7 -2.59 -40.32 1.72
CA GLY A 7 -2.84 -38.88 1.73
C GLY A 7 -3.29 -38.40 0.37
N ALA A 8 -4.60 -38.42 0.15
CA ALA A 8 -5.27 -38.02 -1.09
C ALA A 8 -5.47 -36.49 -1.19
N ALA A 9 -5.43 -36.00 -2.44
CA ALA A 9 -6.21 -34.94 -3.08
C ALA A 9 -6.49 -33.61 -2.34
N LEU A 10 -6.25 -32.48 -3.02
CA LEU A 10 -7.35 -31.67 -3.58
C LEU A 10 -6.82 -30.57 -4.51
N ALA A 11 -7.43 -30.48 -5.69
CA ALA A 11 -7.32 -29.34 -6.60
C ALA A 11 -8.35 -28.27 -6.21
N ALA A 12 -7.97 -26.99 -6.29
CA ALA A 12 -8.89 -25.89 -6.61
C ALA A 12 -8.06 -24.65 -7.00
N ILE A 13 -7.91 -24.40 -8.30
CA ILE A 13 -7.42 -23.13 -8.82
C ILE A 13 -8.65 -22.20 -8.87
N LEU A 14 -8.68 -21.20 -7.99
CA LEU A 14 -9.67 -20.13 -8.05
C LEU A 14 -9.00 -18.89 -8.65
N SER A 15 -9.29 -18.62 -9.91
CA SER A 15 -9.06 -17.33 -10.54
C SER A 15 -10.40 -16.79 -11.01
N LEU A 16 -10.89 -15.76 -10.34
CA LEU A 16 -11.81 -14.82 -10.96
C LEU A 16 -11.49 -13.41 -10.47
N ALA A 17 -10.91 -12.63 -11.37
CA ALA A 17 -10.61 -11.22 -11.19
C ALA A 17 -11.90 -10.40 -11.34
N ALA A 18 -12.17 -9.51 -10.38
CA ALA A 18 -13.15 -8.45 -10.53
C ALA A 18 -12.40 -7.11 -10.58
N THR A 19 -12.38 -6.49 -11.74
CA THR A 19 -11.82 -5.16 -11.97
C THR A 19 -12.83 -4.12 -11.47
N ALA A 20 -12.49 -3.35 -10.44
CA ALA A 20 -13.27 -2.20 -10.04
C ALA A 20 -12.79 -0.95 -10.79
N ALA A 21 -13.63 -0.39 -11.64
CA ALA A 21 -13.43 0.92 -12.23
C ALA A 21 -13.91 1.98 -11.22
N PHE A 22 -13.02 2.90 -10.83
CA PHE A 22 -13.40 4.06 -10.03
C PHE A 22 -13.89 5.18 -10.94
N THR A 23 -15.14 5.60 -10.72
CA THR A 23 -15.76 6.79 -11.30
C THR A 23 -15.12 8.04 -10.68
N GLN A 24 -14.68 8.97 -11.53
CA GLN A 24 -14.04 10.21 -11.12
C GLN A 24 -15.12 11.27 -10.83
N GLU A 25 -15.35 11.58 -9.55
CA GLU A 25 -16.22 12.68 -9.14
C GLU A 25 -15.44 14.01 -9.15
N ALA A 26 -15.99 15.01 -9.84
CA ALA A 26 -15.38 16.33 -10.00
C ALA A 26 -15.46 17.16 -8.70
N PRO A 27 -14.45 17.99 -8.37
CA PRO A 27 -14.48 18.78 -7.14
C PRO A 27 -15.44 19.98 -7.26
N PRO A 28 -16.12 20.37 -6.16
CA PRO A 28 -16.93 21.58 -6.13
C PRO A 28 -16.05 22.84 -6.12
N ALA A 29 -16.46 23.85 -6.89
CA ALA A 29 -15.81 25.15 -6.98
C ALA A 29 -15.81 25.86 -5.61
N SER A 30 -14.62 26.20 -5.13
CA SER A 30 -14.41 26.96 -3.90
C SER A 30 -14.60 28.45 -4.18
N MET A 31 -15.67 29.06 -3.64
CA MET A 31 -15.75 30.51 -3.52
C MET A 31 -14.97 30.93 -2.27
N HIS A 32 -13.87 31.65 -2.47
CA HIS A 32 -13.26 32.50 -1.45
C HIS A 32 -12.99 33.86 -2.10
N GLU A 33 -13.85 34.83 -1.77
CA GLU A 33 -13.52 36.25 -1.86
C GLU A 33 -12.33 36.52 -0.94
N HIS A 34 -11.25 37.08 -1.49
CA HIS A 34 -10.40 38.07 -0.82
C HIS A 34 -9.80 38.97 -1.90
N ASP A 35 -10.30 40.19 -1.93
CA ASP A 35 -9.83 41.32 -2.72
C ASP A 35 -8.57 41.92 -2.06
N HIS A 36 -7.49 42.06 -2.84
CA HIS A 36 -6.56 43.20 -2.90
C HIS A 36 -5.14 42.79 -3.32
N GLY A 37 -4.69 43.34 -4.46
CA GLY A 37 -3.30 43.77 -4.62
C GLY A 37 -2.41 43.04 -5.63
N GLY A 38 -2.56 43.36 -6.92
CA GLY A 38 -1.45 43.68 -7.83
C GLY A 38 -0.59 42.56 -8.46
N GLY A 39 -0.83 42.29 -9.75
CA GLY A 39 0.14 41.64 -10.65
C GLY A 39 -0.52 41.00 -11.88
N PRO A 40 -0.02 41.23 -13.13
CA PRO A 40 -0.76 40.92 -14.35
C PRO A 40 -0.80 39.43 -14.71
N GLN A 41 -1.87 39.11 -15.44
CA GLN A 41 -2.35 37.84 -15.98
C GLN A 41 -1.34 36.80 -16.52
N HIS A 42 -1.81 35.55 -16.39
CA HIS A 42 -1.61 34.37 -17.24
C HIS A 42 -0.32 33.55 -17.11
N GLY A 43 -0.51 32.36 -16.55
CA GLY A 43 0.39 31.21 -16.63
C GLY A 43 -0.32 29.98 -16.10
N ASP A 44 -1.31 29.49 -16.84
CA ASP A 44 -1.80 28.12 -16.73
C ASP A 44 -0.61 27.17 -16.88
N GLY A 45 -0.29 26.48 -15.80
CA GLY A 45 0.84 25.56 -15.77
C GLY A 45 0.95 24.95 -14.39
N ALA A 46 0.13 23.94 -14.12
CA ALA A 46 0.60 22.88 -13.23
C ALA A 46 2.01 22.52 -13.70
N PRO A 47 3.04 22.53 -12.84
CA PRO A 47 4.37 22.17 -13.28
C PRO A 47 4.24 20.79 -13.93
N PRO A 48 4.69 20.61 -15.18
CA PRO A 48 4.65 19.29 -15.80
C PRO A 48 5.37 18.35 -14.82
N HIS A 49 4.74 17.24 -14.47
CA HIS A 49 5.43 16.08 -13.92
C HIS A 49 6.38 15.56 -15.01
N GLY A 50 7.42 16.34 -15.29
CA GLY A 50 8.52 15.95 -16.15
C GLY A 50 9.27 14.81 -15.46
N PRO A 51 9.99 13.98 -16.24
CA PRO A 51 10.87 12.97 -15.67
C PRO A 51 11.80 13.68 -14.69
N MET A 52 11.66 13.34 -13.41
CA MET A 52 12.47 13.89 -12.34
C MET A 52 13.93 13.75 -12.80
N GLY A 53 14.64 14.89 -12.93
CA GLY A 53 16.02 14.94 -13.43
C GLY A 53 16.93 13.97 -12.67
N PRO A 54 18.16 13.71 -13.16
CA PRO A 54 18.99 12.57 -12.75
C PRO A 54 18.99 12.39 -11.23
N ARG A 55 18.11 11.50 -10.74
CA ARG A 55 18.00 11.26 -9.31
C ARG A 55 19.32 10.57 -8.94
N GLY A 56 20.09 11.15 -8.03
CA GLY A 56 21.44 10.69 -7.71
C GLY A 56 21.49 9.21 -7.31
N ALA A 57 22.68 8.62 -7.28
CA ALA A 57 22.87 7.17 -7.05
C ALA A 57 22.09 6.62 -5.85
N GLY A 58 21.97 7.38 -4.75
CA GLY A 58 21.16 6.98 -3.60
C GLY A 58 19.66 6.81 -3.90
N PHE A 59 19.09 7.61 -4.79
CA PHE A 59 17.70 7.44 -5.21
C PHE A 59 17.48 6.18 -6.07
N ALA A 60 18.47 5.80 -6.88
CA ALA A 60 18.40 4.55 -7.63
C ALA A 60 18.35 3.36 -6.66
N VAL A 61 19.21 3.36 -5.63
CA VAL A 61 19.20 2.33 -4.58
C VAL A 61 17.86 2.30 -3.84
N ILE A 62 17.29 3.45 -3.45
CA ILE A 62 15.96 3.50 -2.81
C ILE A 62 14.89 2.91 -3.72
N ASN A 63 14.90 3.26 -5.01
CA ASN A 63 13.94 2.73 -5.97
C ASN A 63 14.06 1.20 -6.10
N ASP A 64 15.29 0.67 -6.14
CA ASP A 64 15.52 -0.78 -6.23
C ASP A 64 15.10 -1.50 -4.95
N LEU A 65 15.30 -0.89 -3.79
CA LEU A 65 14.82 -1.42 -2.51
C LEU A 65 13.28 -1.47 -2.45
N GLU A 66 12.61 -0.42 -2.92
CA GLU A 66 11.14 -0.42 -3.03
C GLU A 66 10.64 -1.51 -4.01
N GLN A 67 11.35 -1.71 -5.12
CA GLN A 67 11.03 -2.78 -6.07
C GLN A 67 11.19 -4.17 -5.44
N LEU A 68 12.32 -4.42 -4.76
CA LEU A 68 12.58 -5.68 -4.06
C LEU A 68 11.53 -5.94 -2.99
N ARG A 69 11.19 -4.94 -2.18
CA ARG A 69 10.15 -5.05 -1.16
C ARG A 69 8.81 -5.51 -1.76
N ARG A 70 8.38 -4.91 -2.87
CA ARG A 70 7.16 -5.31 -3.57
C ARG A 70 7.25 -6.75 -4.08
N LEU A 71 8.39 -7.15 -4.65
CA LEU A 71 8.59 -8.51 -5.13
C LEU A 71 8.53 -9.54 -3.99
N TYR A 72 9.16 -9.28 -2.85
CA TYR A 72 9.07 -10.14 -1.68
C TYR A 72 7.64 -10.25 -1.14
N ALA A 73 6.92 -9.12 -1.06
CA ALA A 73 5.52 -9.10 -0.63
C ALA A 73 4.62 -9.94 -1.57
N MET A 74 4.76 -9.77 -2.90
CA MET A 74 3.95 -10.51 -3.88
C MET A 74 4.16 -12.02 -3.82
N ASN A 75 5.33 -12.49 -3.39
CA ASN A 75 5.63 -13.91 -3.27
C ASN A 75 5.34 -14.48 -1.87
N GLY A 76 4.85 -13.67 -0.91
CA GLY A 76 4.60 -14.11 0.46
C GLY A 76 5.86 -14.24 1.33
N HIS A 77 6.99 -13.71 0.87
CA HIS A 77 8.29 -13.74 1.54
C HIS A 77 8.65 -12.36 2.11
N GLU A 78 7.66 -11.61 2.59
CA GLU A 78 7.84 -10.17 2.89
C GLU A 78 8.93 -9.92 3.94
N GLY A 79 9.08 -10.81 4.93
CA GLY A 79 10.13 -10.70 5.96
C GLY A 79 11.57 -10.89 5.46
N GLU A 80 11.79 -11.45 4.27
CA GLU A 80 13.15 -11.66 3.73
C GLU A 80 13.82 -10.34 3.32
N ILE A 81 13.05 -9.28 3.05
CA ILE A 81 13.58 -7.94 2.76
C ILE A 81 14.43 -7.38 3.92
N VAL A 82 14.20 -7.85 5.15
CA VAL A 82 14.96 -7.44 6.36
C VAL A 82 16.45 -7.75 6.20
N ALA A 83 16.79 -8.91 5.65
CA ALA A 83 18.19 -9.29 5.43
C ALA A 83 18.87 -8.37 4.40
N VAL A 84 18.14 -7.98 3.35
CA VAL A 84 18.62 -7.04 2.32
C VAL A 84 18.87 -5.65 2.91
N TYR A 85 17.98 -5.17 3.78
CA TYR A 85 18.17 -3.90 4.49
C TYR A 85 19.43 -3.90 5.35
N HIS A 86 19.68 -4.99 6.10
CA HIS A 86 20.91 -5.12 6.89
C HIS A 86 22.17 -5.16 6.00
N ASP A 87 22.11 -5.85 4.86
CA ASP A 87 23.20 -5.88 3.90
C ASP A 87 23.51 -4.47 3.36
N VAL A 88 22.50 -3.67 3.01
CA VAL A 88 22.69 -2.27 2.61
C VAL A 88 23.33 -1.44 3.72
N LEU A 89 22.85 -1.56 4.96
CA LEU A 89 23.42 -0.83 6.11
C LEU A 89 24.89 -1.21 6.38
N SER A 90 25.31 -2.41 6.02
CA SER A 90 26.71 -2.85 6.14
C SER A 90 27.62 -2.27 5.06
N LYS A 91 27.05 -1.88 3.91
CA LYS A 91 27.79 -1.43 2.71
C LYS A 91 27.77 0.08 2.51
N THR A 92 26.88 0.82 3.18
CA THR A 92 26.72 2.26 2.99
C THR A 92 26.88 3.08 4.27
N GLN A 93 27.57 4.22 4.11
CA GLN A 93 27.64 5.27 5.12
C GLN A 93 26.81 6.51 4.74
N ASP A 94 26.11 6.47 3.60
CA ASP A 94 25.27 7.57 3.13
C ASP A 94 24.12 7.82 4.15
N PRO A 95 24.02 9.02 4.76
CA PRO A 95 23.02 9.30 5.79
C PRO A 95 21.58 9.20 5.28
N MET A 96 21.32 9.55 4.02
CA MET A 96 19.99 9.45 3.42
C MET A 96 19.58 7.98 3.27
N LEU A 97 20.47 7.13 2.74
CA LEU A 97 20.19 5.71 2.60
C LEU A 97 19.99 5.03 3.95
N ARG A 98 20.82 5.37 4.94
CA ARG A 98 20.69 4.83 6.30
C ARG A 98 19.34 5.20 6.91
N HIS A 99 18.94 6.46 6.83
CA HIS A 99 17.65 6.91 7.34
C HIS A 99 16.49 6.16 6.69
N TYR A 100 16.49 6.07 5.35
CA TYR A 100 15.47 5.33 4.60
C TYR A 100 15.40 3.86 5.03
N VAL A 101 16.54 3.19 5.19
CA VAL A 101 16.57 1.77 5.58
C VAL A 101 16.11 1.57 7.03
N TYR A 102 16.48 2.45 7.96
CA TYR A 102 15.99 2.37 9.33
C TYR A 102 14.47 2.54 9.41
N ASP A 103 13.91 3.52 8.70
CA ASP A 103 12.46 3.73 8.65
C ASP A 103 11.74 2.52 8.04
N SER A 104 12.36 1.90 7.02
CA SER A 104 11.83 0.70 6.37
C SER A 104 11.82 -0.51 7.30
N LEU A 105 12.89 -0.71 8.07
CA LEU A 105 12.96 -1.76 9.11
C LEU A 105 11.91 -1.57 10.19
N ALA A 106 11.69 -0.34 10.66
CA ALA A 106 10.67 -0.06 11.66
C ALA A 106 9.27 -0.42 11.16
N ARG A 107 8.93 -0.05 9.91
CA ARG A 107 7.64 -0.42 9.29
C ARG A 107 7.46 -1.93 9.18
N GLU A 108 8.52 -2.66 8.87
CA GLU A 108 8.49 -4.12 8.77
C GLU A 108 8.23 -4.78 10.14
N GLN A 109 8.78 -4.21 11.21
CA GLN A 109 8.59 -4.68 12.58
C GLN A 109 7.22 -4.30 13.18
N LEU A 110 6.62 -3.20 12.72
CA LEU A 110 5.30 -2.73 13.18
C LEU A 110 4.13 -3.49 12.55
N LYS A 111 4.41 -4.49 11.72
CA LYS A 111 3.35 -5.33 11.14
C LYS A 111 2.63 -6.13 12.22
N PRO A 112 1.33 -6.43 12.00
CA PRO A 112 0.61 -7.31 12.91
C PRO A 112 1.39 -8.61 13.09
N ALA A 113 1.74 -8.94 14.34
CA ALA A 113 2.48 -10.16 14.66
C ALA A 113 1.76 -11.44 14.21
N ASN A 114 0.46 -11.36 14.01
CA ASN A 114 -0.38 -12.41 13.44
C ASN A 114 -1.35 -11.81 12.42
N PRO A 115 -0.97 -11.74 11.12
CA PRO A 115 -1.82 -11.17 10.09
C PRO A 115 -3.12 -11.96 9.93
N ASP A 116 -3.10 -13.29 10.09
CA ASP A 116 -4.30 -14.13 9.97
C ASP A 116 -5.34 -13.81 11.04
N GLN A 117 -4.92 -13.57 12.29
CA GLN A 117 -5.81 -13.15 13.36
C GLN A 117 -6.41 -11.76 13.12
N ALA A 118 -5.60 -10.82 12.60
CA ALA A 118 -6.09 -9.49 12.23
C ALA A 118 -7.12 -9.57 11.10
N ILE A 119 -6.85 -10.38 10.07
CA ILE A 119 -7.78 -10.65 8.97
C ILE A 119 -9.07 -11.29 9.49
N ALA A 120 -8.97 -12.29 10.36
CA ALA A 120 -10.14 -12.94 10.95
C ALA A 120 -11.00 -11.93 11.73
N THR A 121 -10.38 -11.06 12.53
CA THR A 121 -11.06 -10.00 13.27
C THR A 121 -11.78 -9.04 12.33
N LEU A 122 -11.10 -8.56 11.29
CA LEU A 122 -11.68 -7.65 10.30
C LEU A 122 -12.87 -8.29 9.56
N ARG A 123 -12.79 -9.58 9.24
CA ARG A 123 -13.91 -10.31 8.61
C ARG A 123 -15.12 -10.43 9.53
N THR A 124 -14.91 -10.65 10.83
CA THR A 124 -15.99 -10.66 11.82
C THR A 124 -16.65 -9.29 11.89
N SER A 125 -15.87 -8.22 12.11
CA SER A 125 -16.37 -6.84 12.14
C SER A 125 -17.16 -6.49 10.87
N LEU A 126 -16.62 -6.84 9.70
CA LEU A 126 -17.29 -6.60 8.43
C LEU A 126 -18.64 -7.33 8.33
N SER A 127 -18.72 -8.55 8.85
CA SER A 127 -19.98 -9.33 8.84
C SER A 127 -21.03 -8.70 9.76
N GLU A 128 -20.61 -8.20 10.92
CA GLU A 128 -21.47 -7.47 11.86
C GLU A 128 -21.98 -6.15 11.27
N ASP A 129 -21.09 -5.37 10.64
CA ASP A 129 -21.42 -4.11 9.99
C ASP A 129 -22.41 -4.29 8.84
N LEU A 130 -22.23 -5.34 8.01
CA LEU A 130 -23.17 -5.68 6.94
C LEU A 130 -24.54 -6.09 7.48
N ALA A 131 -24.59 -6.87 8.56
CA ALA A 131 -25.85 -7.26 9.19
C ALA A 131 -26.59 -6.03 9.76
N ALA A 132 -25.88 -5.11 10.41
CA ALA A 132 -26.43 -3.86 10.89
C ALA A 132 -26.94 -2.96 9.75
N ALA A 133 -26.16 -2.81 8.67
CA ALA A 133 -26.54 -2.02 7.50
C ALA A 133 -27.78 -2.57 6.79
N SER A 134 -27.92 -3.90 6.70
CA SER A 134 -29.09 -4.56 6.11
C SER A 134 -30.37 -4.42 6.97
N LYS A 135 -30.22 -4.13 8.26
CA LYS A 135 -31.31 -3.99 9.23
C LYS A 135 -31.81 -2.56 9.37
N ALA A 136 -31.05 -1.56 8.91
CA ALA A 136 -31.51 -0.18 8.90
C ALA A 136 -32.77 -0.07 8.01
N PRO A 137 -33.90 0.46 8.52
CA PRO A 137 -35.08 0.67 7.68
C PRO A 137 -34.71 1.65 6.57
N ALA A 138 -35.14 1.34 5.33
CA ALA A 138 -35.22 2.32 4.26
C ALA A 138 -35.85 3.59 4.85
N GLY A 139 -35.21 4.73 4.61
CA GLY A 139 -35.38 5.99 5.33
C GLY A 139 -36.83 6.43 5.61
N PRO A 140 -37.02 7.43 6.48
CA PRO A 140 -38.35 7.86 6.89
C PRO A 140 -39.22 8.16 5.66
N GLU A 141 -40.35 7.46 5.54
CA GLU A 141 -41.40 7.88 4.61
C GLU A 141 -41.92 9.25 5.09
N ARG A 142 -41.52 10.28 4.33
CA ARG A 142 -42.07 11.65 4.25
C ARG A 142 -41.97 12.54 5.47
#